data_AF-A0A7Y5U296-F1
#
_entry.id   AF-A0A7Y5U296-F1
#
_cell.length_a   1.000
_cell.length_b   1.000
_cell.length_c   1.000
_cell.angle_alpha   90.00
_cell.angle_beta   90.00
_cell.angle_gamma   90.00
#
_symmetry.space_group_name_H-M   'P 1'
#
loop_
_entity.id
_entity.type
_entity.pdbx_description
1 polymer ?
#
loop_
_entity_poly.entity_id
_entity_poly.type
_entity_poly.pdbx_seq_one_letter_code
_entity_poly.pdbx_strand_id
1 'polypeptide(L)'
;VQFSDSVTATGAAFARIATTESAEVNIEDCSGCGLAGWGWQDNGYGAGVMGPDIYFAATGRHTIRVQVREDGLGIDQIVLSPSTYLTASPGALKNDATTLAR
;
A
#
# COMPACT_ATOMS: atom_id res chain seq x y z
N VAL A 1 -1.46 2.92 6.25
CA VAL A 1 -2.67 3.31 5.48
C VAL A 1 -3.88 2.63 6.09
N GLN A 2 -5.00 3.35 6.24
CA GLN A 2 -6.24 2.81 6.80
C GLN A 2 -7.42 3.03 5.85
N PHE A 3 -8.48 2.21 5.99
CA PHE A 3 -9.69 2.31 5.17
C PHE A 3 -10.96 2.34 6.02
N SER A 4 -12.06 2.87 5.47
CA SER A 4 -13.35 2.99 6.19
C SER A 4 -13.90 1.67 6.71
N ASP A 5 -13.78 0.60 5.93
CA ASP A 5 -14.54 -0.64 6.08
C ASP A 5 -13.77 -1.86 5.55
N SER A 6 -12.44 -1.80 5.55
CA SER A 6 -11.61 -2.91 5.09
C SER A 6 -11.73 -4.15 5.99
N VAL A 7 -11.61 -5.31 5.36
CA VAL A 7 -11.64 -6.63 5.96
C VAL A 7 -10.58 -7.55 5.36
N THR A 8 -10.29 -8.66 6.04
CA THR A 8 -9.55 -9.80 5.47
C THR A 8 -10.46 -10.62 4.55
N ALA A 9 -9.89 -11.61 3.85
CA ALA A 9 -10.63 -12.56 3.04
C ALA A 9 -11.72 -13.34 3.82
N THR A 10 -11.58 -13.46 5.15
CA THR A 10 -12.55 -14.12 6.04
C THR A 10 -13.57 -13.16 6.64
N GLY A 11 -13.53 -11.86 6.30
CA GLY A 11 -14.45 -10.83 6.78
C GLY A 11 -14.07 -10.23 8.14
N ALA A 12 -12.91 -10.57 8.71
CA ALA A 12 -12.43 -9.93 9.93
C ALA A 12 -12.02 -8.47 9.64
N ALA A 13 -12.26 -7.55 10.58
CA ALA A 13 -11.81 -6.17 10.43
C ALA A 13 -10.28 -6.11 10.27
N PHE A 14 -9.81 -5.33 9.32
CA PHE A 14 -8.38 -5.15 9.04
C PHE A 14 -8.09 -3.69 8.71
N ALA A 15 -7.06 -3.09 9.31
CA ALA A 15 -6.56 -1.76 8.96
C ALA A 15 -7.63 -0.65 8.85
N ARG A 16 -8.64 -0.68 9.74
CA ARG A 16 -9.77 0.26 9.67
C ARG A 16 -9.42 1.62 10.27
N ILE A 17 -10.00 2.69 9.72
CA ILE A 17 -9.92 4.05 10.29
C ILE A 17 -10.42 4.02 11.74
N ALA A 18 -9.76 4.80 12.60
CA ALA A 18 -10.00 4.87 14.05
C ALA A 18 -9.61 3.60 14.83
N THR A 19 -8.78 2.74 14.24
CA THR A 19 -8.09 1.65 14.95
C THR A 19 -6.58 1.93 15.05
N THR A 20 -5.86 1.07 15.76
CA THR A 20 -4.39 1.09 15.85
C THR A 20 -3.71 0.28 14.75
N GLU A 21 -4.46 -0.45 13.93
CA GLU A 21 -3.94 -1.28 12.85
C GLU A 21 -3.93 -0.50 11.52
N SER A 22 -2.95 -0.77 10.67
CA SER A 22 -2.86 -0.16 9.34
C SER A 22 -2.11 -1.08 8.35
N ALA A 23 -2.40 -0.95 7.05
CA ALA A 23 -1.54 -1.48 6.00
C ALA A 23 -0.28 -0.60 5.92
N GLU A 24 0.87 -1.13 6.32
CA GLU A 24 2.13 -0.39 6.37
C GLU A 24 2.71 -0.23 4.97
N VAL A 25 3.34 0.91 4.68
CA VAL A 25 4.13 1.09 3.45
C VAL A 25 5.55 1.30 3.93
N ASN A 26 6.46 0.39 3.57
CA ASN A 26 7.88 0.60 3.81
C ASN A 26 8.47 1.43 2.66
N ILE A 27 9.55 2.14 2.95
CA ILE A 27 10.31 2.90 1.94
C ILE A 27 11.60 2.17 1.55
N GLU A 28 11.93 1.08 2.25
CA GLU A 28 13.06 0.20 1.97
C GLU A 28 12.64 -1.27 2.08
N ASP A 29 13.02 -2.06 1.08
CA ASP A 29 12.77 -3.51 1.03
C ASP A 29 13.63 -4.33 2.01
N CYS A 30 14.66 -3.72 2.59
CA CYS A 30 15.58 -4.38 3.50
C CYS A 30 16.33 -3.36 4.35
N SER A 31 16.77 -3.79 5.53
CA SER A 31 17.50 -2.94 6.46
C SER A 31 18.78 -2.38 5.83
N GLY A 32 18.85 -1.06 5.70
CA GLY A 32 20.02 -0.34 5.17
C GLY A 32 20.19 -0.43 3.65
N CYS A 33 19.13 -0.77 2.91
CA CYS A 33 19.20 -0.88 1.45
C CYS A 33 19.19 0.47 0.72
N GLY A 34 19.00 1.57 1.45
CA GLY A 34 18.96 2.95 1.00
C GLY A 34 17.68 3.30 0.23
N LEU A 35 17.46 4.61 0.05
CA LEU A 35 16.42 5.17 -0.82
C LEU A 35 17.06 5.69 -2.10
N ALA A 36 16.37 5.58 -3.24
CA ALA A 36 16.84 6.18 -4.49
C ALA A 36 15.69 6.50 -5.45
N GLY A 37 15.60 7.77 -5.84
CA GLY A 37 14.63 8.23 -6.83
C GLY A 37 13.18 8.02 -6.39
N TRP A 38 12.30 7.93 -7.40
CA TRP A 38 10.90 7.59 -7.24
C TRP A 38 10.69 6.08 -7.45
N GLY A 39 9.62 5.53 -6.87
CA GLY A 39 9.22 4.15 -7.15
C GLY A 39 7.95 3.71 -6.44
N TRP A 40 7.55 2.49 -6.75
CA TRP A 40 6.35 1.84 -6.25
C TRP A 40 6.64 0.99 -5.02
N GLN A 41 5.74 1.07 -4.05
CA GLN A 41 5.73 0.17 -2.91
C GLN A 41 4.35 -0.38 -2.65
N ASP A 42 4.35 -1.62 -2.19
CA ASP A 42 3.18 -2.32 -1.71
C ASP A 42 3.22 -2.36 -0.16
N ASN A 43 2.29 -3.07 0.48
CA ASN A 43 2.20 -3.15 1.92
C ASN A 43 2.96 -4.35 2.55
N GLY A 44 3.91 -4.94 1.81
CA GLY A 44 4.76 -6.04 2.24
C GLY A 44 6.23 -5.62 2.41
N TYR A 45 6.91 -6.14 3.44
CA TYR A 45 8.34 -5.88 3.68
C TYR A 45 9.22 -6.91 2.98
N GLY A 46 10.07 -6.45 2.06
CA GLY A 46 10.95 -7.30 1.26
C GLY A 46 10.86 -6.98 -0.22
N ALA A 47 11.95 -7.19 -0.95
CA ALA A 47 11.98 -6.95 -2.40
C ALA A 47 10.99 -7.88 -3.12
N GLY A 48 9.98 -7.29 -3.77
CA GLY A 48 8.92 -8.03 -4.45
C GLY A 48 7.97 -8.77 -3.52
N VAL A 49 7.95 -8.43 -2.22
CA VAL A 49 7.01 -9.00 -1.25
C VAL A 49 5.74 -8.17 -1.25
N MET A 50 4.63 -8.77 -1.68
CA MET A 50 3.30 -8.18 -1.54
C MET A 50 2.78 -8.42 -0.12
N GLY A 51 2.06 -7.44 0.43
CA GLY A 51 1.36 -7.60 1.69
C GLY A 51 0.01 -8.31 1.51
N PRO A 52 -0.79 -8.40 2.58
CA PRO A 52 -2.09 -9.02 2.51
C PRO A 52 -3.07 -8.20 1.66
N ASP A 53 -3.89 -8.90 0.88
CA ASP A 53 -5.02 -8.36 0.13
C ASP A 53 -5.98 -7.57 1.04
N ILE A 54 -6.53 -6.49 0.48
CA ILE A 54 -7.49 -5.61 1.16
C ILE A 54 -8.86 -5.81 0.54
N TYR A 55 -9.79 -6.34 1.32
CA TYR A 55 -11.18 -6.51 0.93
C TYR A 55 -12.03 -5.39 1.54
N PHE A 56 -13.17 -5.07 0.94
CA PHE A 56 -14.14 -4.11 1.47
C PHE A 56 -15.44 -4.80 1.85
N ALA A 57 -16.00 -4.45 3.02
CA ALA A 57 -17.19 -5.11 3.55
C ALA A 57 -18.46 -4.83 2.74
N ALA A 58 -18.50 -3.76 1.96
CA ALA A 58 -19.60 -3.40 1.08
C ALA A 58 -19.11 -2.91 -0.28
N THR A 59 -19.98 -2.92 -1.28
CA THR A 59 -19.73 -2.19 -2.53
C THR A 59 -20.05 -0.70 -2.32
N GLY A 60 -19.23 0.18 -2.88
CA GLY A 60 -19.56 1.60 -2.97
C GLY A 60 -18.35 2.49 -2.76
N ARG A 61 -18.59 3.63 -2.10
CA ARG A 61 -17.53 4.61 -1.81
C ARG A 61 -16.83 4.25 -0.51
N HIS A 62 -15.51 4.13 -0.59
CA HIS A 62 -14.64 3.92 0.56
C HIS A 62 -13.79 5.16 0.82
N THR A 63 -13.34 5.32 2.07
CA THR A 63 -12.41 6.39 2.45
C THR A 63 -11.05 5.78 2.73
N ILE A 64 -10.00 6.32 2.11
CA ILE A 64 -8.61 6.00 2.44
C ILE A 64 -8.07 7.10 3.36
N ARG A 65 -7.38 6.69 4.43
CA ARG A 65 -6.63 7.58 5.32
C ARG A 65 -5.15 7.21 5.28
N VAL A 66 -4.33 8.16 4.88
CA VAL A 66 -2.87 8.06 4.92
C VAL A 66 -2.36 8.80 6.14
N GLN A 67 -1.48 8.16 6.90
CA GLN A 67 -0.86 8.73 8.10
C GLN A 67 0.63 8.42 8.06
N VAL A 68 1.43 9.45 8.35
CA VAL A 68 2.89 9.33 8.49
C VAL A 68 3.20 8.62 9.82
N ARG A 69 4.16 7.69 9.80
CA ARG A 69 4.65 6.95 10.99
C ARG A 69 5.99 7.51 11.46
N GLU A 70 7.07 7.21 10.75
CA GLU A 70 8.45 7.60 11.10
C GLU A 70 8.96 8.71 10.18
N ASP A 71 9.16 8.38 8.91
CA ASP A 71 9.77 9.28 7.95
C ASP A 71 8.74 10.04 7.12
N GLY A 72 9.10 11.26 6.72
CA GLY A 72 8.34 12.01 5.74
C GLY A 72 8.64 11.49 4.33
N LEU A 73 7.59 11.12 3.58
CA LEU A 73 7.68 10.85 2.15
C LEU A 73 6.63 11.63 1.35
N GLY A 74 6.96 11.92 0.09
CA GLY A 74 5.98 12.40 -0.89
C GLY A 74 5.23 11.22 -1.50
N ILE A 75 3.93 11.36 -1.69
CA ILE A 75 3.09 10.38 -2.38
C ILE A 75 2.61 11.00 -3.69
N ASP A 76 2.88 10.33 -4.80
CA ASP A 76 2.43 10.75 -6.13
C ASP A 76 1.18 9.97 -6.57
N GLN A 77 1.20 8.64 -6.43
CA GLN A 77 0.10 7.77 -6.84
C GLN A 77 -0.26 6.75 -5.75
N ILE A 78 -1.56 6.46 -5.62
CA ILE A 78 -2.10 5.35 -4.85
C ILE A 78 -2.94 4.52 -5.80
N VAL A 79 -2.65 3.23 -5.90
CA VAL A 79 -3.34 2.31 -6.82
C VAL A 79 -4.01 1.22 -6.01
N LEU A 80 -5.32 1.05 -6.19
CA LEU A 80 -6.04 -0.14 -5.74
C LEU A 80 -6.39 -0.94 -7.00
N SER A 81 -5.84 -2.14 -7.13
CA SER A 81 -6.03 -2.98 -8.31
C SER A 81 -6.50 -4.38 -7.92
N PRO A 82 -7.73 -4.78 -8.28
CA PRO A 82 -8.23 -6.13 -7.99
C PRO A 82 -7.71 -7.19 -8.99
N SER A 83 -6.82 -6.82 -9.92
CA SER A 83 -6.34 -7.71 -10.98
C SER A 83 -4.89 -7.43 -11.37
N THR A 84 -4.65 -6.44 -12.24
CA THR A 84 -3.33 -6.20 -12.88
C THR A 84 -2.19 -6.07 -11.88
N TYR A 85 -2.43 -5.39 -10.76
CA TYR A 85 -1.43 -5.13 -9.72
C TYR A 85 -1.78 -5.84 -8.40
N LEU A 86 -2.58 -6.91 -8.45
CA LEU A 86 -2.94 -7.65 -7.25
C LEU A 86 -1.75 -8.43 -6.66
N THR A 87 -0.88 -8.95 -7.51
CA THR A 87 0.27 -9.79 -7.10
C THR A 87 1.62 -9.21 -7.51
N ALA A 88 1.65 -7.97 -7.96
CA ALA A 88 2.86 -7.25 -8.35
C ALA A 88 2.62 -5.74 -8.34
N SER A 89 3.59 -4.97 -7.86
CA SER A 89 3.58 -3.51 -7.98
C SER A 89 3.67 -3.07 -9.45
N PRO A 90 3.19 -1.86 -9.80
CA PRO A 90 3.29 -1.37 -11.18
C PRO A 90 4.72 -1.22 -11.71
N GLY A 91 5.67 -0.94 -10.82
CA GLY A 91 7.09 -0.82 -11.14
C GLY A 91 7.97 -1.12 -9.94
N ALA A 92 9.25 -0.76 -10.03
CA ALA A 92 10.24 -1.00 -8.98
C ALA A 92 10.16 0.02 -7.84
N LEU A 93 10.69 -0.34 -6.66
CA LEU A 93 10.81 0.56 -5.49
C LEU A 93 11.74 1.77 -5.74
N LYS A 94 12.74 1.62 -6.62
CA LYS A 94 13.81 2.63 -6.79
C LYS A 94 14.02 2.95 -8.24
N ASN A 95 14.30 4.22 -8.49
CA ASN A 95 14.64 4.75 -9.82
C ASN A 95 13.65 4.29 -10.91
N ASP A 96 12.38 4.15 -10.56
CA ASP A 96 11.34 3.73 -11.48
C ASP A 96 10.79 4.94 -12.25
N ALA A 97 10.23 4.69 -13.43
CA ALA A 97 9.65 5.72 -14.29
C ALA A 97 8.19 5.40 -14.67
N THR A 98 7.61 4.33 -14.12
CA THR A 98 6.29 3.82 -14.48
C THR A 98 5.22 4.65 -13.78
N THR A 99 4.67 5.66 -14.45
CA THR A 99 3.49 6.38 -13.94
C THR A 99 2.23 5.86 -14.62
N LEU A 100 1.18 5.60 -13.83
CA LEU A 100 -0.08 5.10 -14.38
C LEU A 100 -0.98 6.22 -14.85
N ALA A 101 -1.69 5.99 -15.96
CA ALA A 101 -2.73 6.89 -16.45
C ALA A 101 -3.89 7.00 -15.43
N ARG A 102 -4.54 8.16 -15.39
CA ARG A 102 -5.65 8.47 -14.49
C ARG A 102 -6.99 8.03 -15.06
#